data_AF-A0A2V6YMQ8-F1
#
_entry.id   AF-A0A2V6YMQ8-F1
#
_cell.length_a   1.000
_cell.length_b   1.000
_cell.length_c   1.000
_cell.angle_alpha   90.00
_cell.angle_beta   90.00
_cell.angle_gamma   90.00
#
_symmetry.space_group_name_H-M   'P 1'
#
loop_
_entity.id
_entity.type
_entity.pdbx_description
1 polymer ?
#
loop_
_entity_poly.entity_id
_entity_poly.type
_entity_poly.pdbx_seq_one_letter_code
_entity_poly.pdbx_strand_id
1 'polypeptide(L)' 'MPTVLHLIKSADAALARTVIEQHVDAGDRVTVALLPGGAAPALPPGVTLRRVGSDLSYTQLLDLIFQADQVLTW' A
#
# COMPACT_ATOMS: atom_id res chain seq x y z
N MET A 1 -9.57 -13.46 -4.31
CA MET A 1 -8.27 -12.77 -4.14
C MET A 1 -8.43 -11.83 -2.98
N PRO A 2 -7.63 -11.97 -1.92
CA PRO A 2 -7.65 -11.03 -0.80
C PRO A 2 -7.18 -9.65 -1.26
N THR A 3 -7.64 -8.64 -0.53
CA THR A 3 -7.33 -7.24 -0.71
C THR A 3 -6.31 -6.82 0.34
N VAL A 4 -5.15 -6.36 -0.12
CA VAL A 4 -4.02 -6.03 0.76
C VAL A 4 -3.69 -4.56 0.62
N LEU A 5 -3.69 -3.85 1.75
CA LEU A 5 -3.33 -2.44 1.83
C LEU A 5 -1.98 -2.29 2.54
N HIS A 6 -1.00 -1.71 1.87
CA HIS A 6 0.26 -1.30 2.49
C HIS A 6 0.25 0.20 2.77
N LEU A 7 0.48 0.58 4.02
CA LEU A 7 0.61 1.96 4.48
C LEU A 7 2.08 2.29 4.68
N ILE A 8 2.58 3.32 3.99
CA ILE A 8 3.99 3.69 4.02
C ILE A 8 4.15 5.05 4.69
N LYS A 9 4.77 5.09 5.88
CA LYS A 9 4.99 6.31 6.67
C LYS A 9 6.47 6.73 6.72
N SER A 10 7.39 5.79 6.92
CA SER A 10 8.84 6.05 6.99
C SER A 10 9.61 4.76 6.72
N ALA A 11 10.48 4.75 5.72
CA ALA A 11 10.80 3.50 5.02
C ALA A 11 11.96 2.68 5.62
N ASP A 12 11.72 1.38 5.79
CA ASP A 12 12.62 0.38 5.19
C ASP A 12 12.02 -0.06 3.84
N ALA A 13 12.42 0.64 2.77
CA ALA A 13 11.82 0.52 1.44
C ALA A 13 12.06 -0.85 0.80
N ALA A 14 13.12 -1.56 1.22
CA ALA A 14 13.49 -2.84 0.65
C ALA A 14 12.56 -3.95 1.16
N LEU A 15 12.28 -3.99 2.46
CA LEU A 15 11.38 -4.99 3.03
C LEU A 15 9.95 -4.78 2.56
N ALA A 16 9.48 -3.52 2.52
CA ALA A 16 8.16 -3.19 2.01
C ALA A 16 7.97 -3.66 0.57
N ARG A 17 8.97 -3.45 -0.29
CA ARG A 17 8.95 -3.91 -1.68
C ARG A 17 8.88 -5.43 -1.77
N THR A 18 9.72 -6.15 -1.04
CA THR A 18 9.76 -7.63 -1.09
C THR A 18 8.40 -8.23 -0.73
N VAL A 19 7.72 -7.70 0.30
CA VAL A 19 6.41 -8.21 0.71
C VAL A 19 5.32 -7.83 -0.30
N ILE A 20 5.39 -6.63 -0.89
CA ILE A 20 4.48 -6.22 -1.98
C ILE A 20 4.62 -7.18 -3.18
N GLU A 21 5.85 -7.51 -3.58
CA GLU A 21 6.11 -8.45 -4.68
C GLU A 21 5.52 -9.84 -4.39
N GLN A 22 5.68 -10.36 -3.16
CA GLN A 22 5.10 -11.64 -2.74
C GLN A 22 3.56 -11.68 -2.87
N HIS A 23 2.88 -10.61 -2.47
CA HIS A 23 1.43 -10.51 -2.61
C HIS A 23 0.98 -10.43 -4.07
N VAL A 24 1.71 -9.69 -4.90
CA VAL A 24 1.43 -9.62 -6.34
C VAL A 24 1.61 -10.98 -6.99
N ASP A 25 2.68 -11.70 -6.68
CA ASP A 25 2.96 -13.05 -7.21
C ASP A 25 1.93 -14.08 -6.74
N ALA A 26 1.38 -13.91 -5.54
CA ALA A 26 0.27 -14.73 -5.02
C ALA A 26 -1.08 -14.42 -5.73
N GLY A 27 -1.13 -13.36 -6.54
CA GLY A 27 -2.35 -12.89 -7.18
C GLY A 27 -3.26 -12.11 -6.24
N ASP A 28 -2.74 -11.46 -5.21
CA ASP A 28 -3.53 -10.62 -4.32
C ASP A 28 -3.79 -9.24 -4.95
N ARG A 29 -4.89 -8.60 -4.53
CA ARG A 29 -5.17 -7.22 -4.97
C ARG A 29 -4.46 -6.23 -4.06
N VAL A 30 -3.32 -5.73 -4.52
CA VAL A 30 -2.44 -4.85 -3.73
C VAL A 30 -2.71 -3.37 -4.00
N THR A 31 -2.97 -2.63 -2.93
CA THR A 31 -3.01 -1.16 -2.92
C THR A 31 -1.95 -0.63 -1.96
N VAL A 32 -1.19 0.37 -2.40
CA VAL A 32 -0.17 1.03 -1.58
C VAL A 32 -0.63 2.46 -1.31
N ALA A 33 -0.82 2.80 -0.05
CA ALA A 33 -1.14 4.15 0.40
C ALA A 33 0.10 4.80 1.02
N LEU A 34 0.59 5.87 0.39
CA LEU A 34 1.71 6.66 0.87
C LEU A 34 1.22 7.77 1.79
N LEU A 35 1.65 7.76 3.05
CA LEU A 35 1.33 8.80 4.01
C LEU A 35 2.25 10.03 3.81
N PRO A 36 1.83 11.22 4.26
CA PRO A 36 2.65 12.43 4.14
C PRO A 36 4.03 12.24 4.76
N GLY A 37 5.08 12.58 4.01
CA GLY A 37 6.48 12.43 4.41
C GLY A 37 7.10 11.06 4.13
N GLY A 38 6.31 10.07 3.67
CA GLY A 38 6.82 8.77 3.24
C GLY A 38 7.50 8.83 1.87
N ALA A 39 8.49 7.95 1.65
CA ALA A 39 9.08 7.70 0.34
C ALA A 39 8.44 6.47 -0.30
N ALA A 40 7.99 6.60 -1.56
CA ALA A 40 7.44 5.46 -2.29
C ALA A 40 8.57 4.49 -2.68
N PRO A 41 8.46 3.19 -2.33
CA PRO A 41 9.37 2.17 -2.86
C PRO A 41 9.15 1.99 -4.36
N ALA A 42 10.13 1.39 -5.05
CA ALA A 42 9.92 0.95 -6.43
C ALA A 42 8.85 -0.16 -6.43
N LEU A 43 7.73 0.08 -7.11
CA LEU A 43 6.59 -0.83 -7.11
C LEU A 43 6.59 -1.74 -8.35
N PRO A 44 6.21 -3.02 -8.19
CA PRO A 44 6.00 -3.91 -9.32
C PRO A 44 4.79 -3.46 -10.16
N PRO A 45 4.72 -3.85 -11.44
CA PRO A 45 3.61 -3.50 -12.32
C PRO A 45 2.28 -4.05 -11.79
N GLY A 46 1.20 -3.30 -11.97
CA GLY A 46 -0.15 -3.69 -11.51
C GLY A 46 -0.50 -3.27 -10.09
N VAL A 47 0.46 -2.78 -9.29
CA VAL A 47 0.20 -2.21 -7.97
C VAL A 47 -0.34 -0.79 -8.08
N THR A 48 -1.43 -0.50 -7.38
CA THR A 48 -1.98 0.85 -7.32
C THR A 48 -1.33 1.64 -6.19
N LEU A 49 -0.56 2.69 -6.52
CA LEU A 49 -0.05 3.65 -5.54
C LEU A 49 -1.02 4.84 -5.41
N ARG A 50 -1.35 5.22 -4.17
CA ARG A 50 -2.16 6.39 -3.86
C ARG A 50 -1.53 7.21 -2.75
N ARG A 51 -1.40 8.52 -2.93
CA ARG A 51 -0.84 9.44 -1.93
C ARG A 51 -1.95 10.06 -1.09
N VAL A 52 -1.85 9.91 0.22
CA VAL A 52 -2.81 10.51 1.16
C VAL A 52 -2.57 12.02 1.23
N GLY A 53 -3.63 12.79 1.02
CA GLY A 53 -3.59 14.26 0.87
C GLY A 53 -3.47 14.75 -0.57
N SER A 54 -3.22 13.87 -1.55
CA SER A 54 -3.23 14.22 -2.99
C SER A 54 -4.24 13.39 -3.77
N ASP A 55 -4.11 12.05 -3.71
CA ASP A 55 -4.96 11.10 -4.44
C ASP A 55 -6.08 10.52 -3.55
N LEU A 56 -5.90 10.58 -2.24
CA LEU A 56 -6.86 10.09 -1.24
C LEU A 56 -7.08 11.12 -0.14
N SER A 57 -8.34 11.33 0.24
CA SER A 57 -8.66 11.97 1.50
C SER A 57 -8.41 11.02 2.68
N TYR A 58 -8.31 11.57 3.89
CA TYR A 58 -8.18 10.75 5.10
C TYR A 58 -9.39 9.83 5.31
N THR A 59 -10.60 10.29 5.00
CA THR A 59 -11.81 9.45 5.06
C THR A 59 -11.74 8.28 4.07
N GLN A 60 -11.31 8.52 2.83
CA GLN A 60 -11.15 7.46 1.84
C GLN A 60 -10.06 6.46 2.22
N LEU A 61 -9.03 6.91 2.93
CA LEU A 61 -8.04 6.00 3.51
C LEU A 61 -8.67 5.09 4.56
N LEU A 62 -9.50 5.62 5.46
CA LEU A 62 -10.20 4.80 6.45
C LEU A 62 -11.11 3.77 5.77
N ASP A 63 -11.83 4.16 4.72
CA ASP A 63 -12.64 3.23 3.93
C ASP A 63 -11.79 2.09 3.36
N LEU A 64 -10.62 2.39 2.79
CA LEU A 64 -9.69 1.38 2.26
C LEU A 64 -9.16 0.44 3.37
N ILE A 65 -8.87 0.98 4.55
CA ILE A 65 -8.40 0.18 5.70
C ILE A 65 -9.48 -0.83 6.11
N PHE A 66 -10.74 -0.41 6.19
CA PHE A 66 -11.84 -1.29 6.59
C PHE A 66 -12.28 -2.26 5.49
N GLN A 67 -12.04 -1.94 4.22
CA GLN A 67 -12.33 -2.82 3.09
C GLN A 67 -11.24 -3.88 2.86
N ALA A 68 -10.02 -3.65 3.36
CA ALA A 68 -8.91 -4.56 3.16
C ALA A 68 -9.02 -5.80 4.06
N ASP A 69 -8.69 -6.96 3.51
CA ASP A 69 -8.54 -8.20 4.27
C ASP A 69 -7.27 -8.16 5.14
N GLN A 70 -6.25 -7.40 4.70
CA GLN A 70 -4.99 -7.21 5.41
C GLN A 70 -4.48 -5.78 5.27
N VAL A 71 -3.97 -5.23 6.38
CA VAL A 71 -3.34 -3.92 6.42
C VAL A 71 -1.94 -4.06 7.01
N LEU A 72 -0.92 -3.71 6.24
CA LEU A 72 0.48 -3.74 6.66
C LEU A 72 1.03 -2.31 6.72
N THR A 73 1.76 -1.98 7.78
CA THR A 73 2.33 -0.65 7.99
C THR A 73 3.85 -0.70 7.97
N TRP A 74 4.45 0.26 7.28
CA TRP A 74 5.90 0.43 7.15
C TRP A 74 6.34 1.79 7.70
#